data_AF-A0A258V349-F1
#
_entry.id   AF-A0A258V349-F1
#
_cell.length_a   1.000
_cell.length_b   1.000
_cell.length_c   1.000
_cell.angle_alpha   90.00
_cell.angle_beta   90.00
_cell.angle_gamma   90.00
#
_symmetry.space_group_name_H-M   'P 1'
#
loop_
_entity.id
_entity.type
_entity.pdbx_description
1 polymer ?
#
loop_
_entity_poly.entity_id
_entity_poly.type
_entity_poly.pdbx_seq_one_letter_code
_entity_poly.pdbx_strand_id
1 'polypeptide(L)'
;MFRFNLPFPVVLLGLAGWLPQAICVWLVIGGGPLGWSALAAGCFYAALILSFLGGLWWMAGLLGGVRSGGLYVIAVLPSLVAWATLLPWIAGWHWPGPSLVVLGLILLASPAVDVKLARAVTLPPDWLRLRMWMATGLGLLTLALAAVG
;
A
#
# COMPACT_ATOMS: atom_id res chain seq x y z
N MET A 1 0.42 -3.91 -24.61
CA MET A 1 0.29 -2.58 -23.96
C MET A 1 -0.97 -2.64 -23.11
N PHE A 2 -0.86 -2.48 -21.78
CA PHE A 2 -2.01 -2.59 -20.87
C PHE A 2 -3.07 -1.53 -21.22
N ARG A 3 -4.15 -1.91 -21.91
CA ARG A 3 -5.23 -0.99 -22.27
C ARG A 3 -6.20 -0.89 -21.12
N PHE A 4 -6.12 0.19 -20.35
CA PHE A 4 -7.10 0.54 -19.32
C PHE A 4 -8.12 1.51 -19.91
N ASN A 5 -9.39 1.31 -19.59
CA ASN A 5 -10.46 2.26 -19.85
C ASN A 5 -10.52 3.32 -18.73
N LEU A 6 -9.37 3.98 -18.49
CA LEU A 6 -9.18 5.02 -17.48
C LEU A 6 -8.31 6.15 -18.06
N PRO A 7 -8.41 7.38 -17.53
CA PRO A 7 -7.51 8.46 -17.94
C PRO A 7 -6.04 8.06 -17.76
N PHE A 8 -5.21 8.32 -18.78
CA PHE A 8 -3.80 7.94 -18.77
C PHE A 8 -3.03 8.41 -17.51
N PRO A 9 -3.20 9.65 -17.00
CA PRO A 9 -2.52 10.09 -15.79
C PRO A 9 -2.83 9.23 -14.56
N VAL A 10 -4.06 8.71 -14.43
CA VAL A 10 -4.47 7.84 -13.31
C VAL A 10 -3.71 6.52 -13.35
N VAL A 11 -3.58 5.92 -14.53
CA VAL A 11 -2.85 4.67 -14.73
C VAL A 11 -1.36 4.88 -14.51
N LEU A 12 -0.77 5.91 -15.12
CA LEU A 12 0.65 6.18 -15.04
C LEU A 12 1.07 6.49 -13.60
N LEU A 13 0.39 7.42 -12.92
CA LEU A 13 0.75 7.82 -11.56
C LEU A 13 0.41 6.73 -10.54
N GLY A 14 -0.67 5.97 -10.77
CA GLY A 14 -0.99 4.81 -9.93
C GLY A 14 0.12 3.76 -9.94
N LEU A 15 0.62 3.39 -11.14
CA LEU A 15 1.72 2.42 -11.28
C LEU A 15 3.08 3.02 -10.90
N ALA A 16 3.28 4.32 -11.08
CA ALA A 16 4.50 5.01 -10.65
C ALA A 16 4.73 4.92 -9.13
N GLY A 17 3.69 4.61 -8.36
CA GLY A 17 3.80 4.30 -6.93
C GLY A 17 4.73 3.11 -6.61
N TRP A 18 5.12 2.29 -7.58
CA TRP A 18 6.12 1.24 -7.35
C TRP A 18 7.55 1.79 -7.29
N LEU A 19 7.80 2.93 -7.93
CA LEU A 19 9.15 3.45 -8.15
C LEU A 19 9.90 3.73 -6.84
N PRO A 20 9.33 4.40 -5.83
CA PRO A 20 10.04 4.65 -4.58
C PRO A 20 10.47 3.36 -3.88
N GLN A 21 9.61 2.34 -3.87
CA GLN A 21 9.91 1.05 -3.25
C GLN A 21 10.98 0.28 -4.03
N ALA A 22 10.92 0.29 -5.36
CA ALA A 22 11.92 -0.35 -6.21
C ALA A 22 13.32 0.28 -6.03
N ILE A 23 13.39 1.61 -5.91
CA ILE A 23 14.64 2.33 -5.61
C ILE A 23 15.19 1.88 -4.26
N CYS A 24 14.34 1.75 -3.23
CA CYS A 24 14.79 1.29 -1.91
C CYS A 24 15.38 -0.12 -1.98
N VAL A 25 14.71 -1.06 -2.66
CA VAL A 25 15.24 -2.43 -2.88
C VAL A 25 16.59 -2.39 -3.58
N TRP A 26 16.72 -1.61 -4.66
CA TRP A 26 17.97 -1.50 -5.40
C TRP A 26 19.12 -0.94 -4.53
N LEU A 27 18.86 0.10 -3.73
CA LEU A 27 19.86 0.70 -2.83
C LEU A 27 20.32 -0.27 -1.73
N VAL A 28 19.42 -1.11 -1.21
CA VAL A 28 19.79 -2.11 -0.19
C VAL A 28 20.65 -3.20 -0.81
N ILE A 29 20.26 -3.74 -1.97
CA ILE A 29 21.01 -4.78 -2.69
C ILE A 29 22.38 -4.27 -3.15
N GLY A 30 22.47 -3.01 -3.60
CA GLY A 30 23.71 -2.41 -4.06
C GLY A 30 24.78 -2.30 -2.98
N GLY A 31 24.38 -2.37 -1.70
CA GLY A 31 25.28 -2.16 -0.57
C GLY A 31 25.75 -0.71 -0.46
N GLY A 32 26.16 -0.31 0.74
CA GLY A 32 26.71 1.02 0.99
C GLY A 32 26.00 1.78 2.10
N PRO A 33 26.38 3.05 2.33
CA PRO A 33 25.99 3.80 3.52
C PRO A 33 24.50 4.14 3.57
N LEU A 34 23.79 4.07 2.44
CA LEU A 34 22.37 4.39 2.34
C LEU A 34 21.44 3.19 2.62
N GLY A 35 21.96 1.97 2.81
CA GLY A 35 21.14 0.76 2.95
C GLY A 35 20.10 0.87 4.06
N TRP A 36 20.52 1.28 5.26
CA TRP A 36 19.60 1.48 6.39
C TRP A 36 18.56 2.58 6.11
N SER A 37 18.99 3.71 5.55
CA SER A 37 18.08 4.81 5.19
C SER A 37 17.05 4.39 4.14
N ALA A 38 17.46 3.54 3.18
CA ALA A 38 16.57 2.97 2.17
C ALA A 38 15.56 1.99 2.77
N LEU A 39 15.97 1.15 3.73
CA LEU A 39 15.05 0.28 4.48
C LEU A 39 14.01 1.11 5.24
N ALA A 40 14.46 2.14 5.96
CA ALA A 40 13.59 3.03 6.70
C ALA A 40 12.60 3.75 5.76
N ALA A 41 13.11 4.36 4.69
CA ALA A 41 12.30 5.07 3.70
C ALA A 41 11.25 4.16 3.05
N GLY A 42 11.62 2.93 2.67
CA GLY A 42 10.69 1.94 2.12
C GLY A 42 9.61 1.53 3.11
N CYS A 43 9.95 1.38 4.40
CA CYS A 43 8.97 1.09 5.45
C CYS A 43 7.97 2.23 5.63
N PHE A 44 8.46 3.49 5.72
CA PHE A 44 7.60 4.66 5.83
C PHE A 44 6.71 4.84 4.60
N TYR A 45 7.25 4.60 3.40
CA TYR A 45 6.50 4.73 2.16
C TYR A 45 5.36 3.70 2.08
N ALA A 46 5.62 2.43 2.38
CA ALA A 46 4.60 1.40 2.42
C ALA A 46 3.50 1.71 3.47
N ALA A 47 3.89 2.17 4.66
CA ALA A 47 2.96 2.60 5.71
C ALA A 47 2.08 3.80 5.27
N LEU A 48 2.67 4.79 4.61
CA LEU A 48 1.96 5.96 4.08
C LEU A 48 0.90 5.55 3.04
N ILE A 49 1.29 4.73 2.07
CA ILE A 49 0.35 4.26 1.04
C ILE A 49 -0.76 3.41 1.66
N LEU A 50 -0.43 2.54 2.62
CA LEU A 50 -1.42 1.76 3.36
C LEU A 50 -2.44 2.67 4.06
N SER A 51 -1.97 3.70 4.77
CA SER A 51 -2.86 4.68 5.43
C SER A 51 -3.78 5.39 4.43
N PHE A 52 -3.24 5.81 3.27
CA PHE A 52 -4.01 6.46 2.21
C PHE A 52 -5.17 5.60 1.67
N LEU A 53 -4.98 4.29 1.58
CA LEU A 53 -5.99 3.34 1.10
C LEU A 53 -7.25 3.33 1.96
N GLY A 54 -7.09 3.48 3.28
CA GLY A 54 -8.20 3.64 4.20
C GLY A 54 -9.08 4.84 3.84
N GLY A 55 -8.46 5.99 3.62
CA GLY A 55 -9.15 7.22 3.20
C GLY A 55 -9.90 7.08 1.87
N LEU A 56 -9.31 6.36 0.91
CA LEU A 56 -9.97 6.05 -0.37
C LEU A 56 -11.26 5.25 -0.16
N TRP A 57 -11.22 4.16 0.62
CA TRP A 57 -12.39 3.34 0.89
C TRP A 57 -13.46 4.10 1.66
N TRP A 58 -13.05 4.94 2.61
CA TRP A 58 -13.96 5.80 3.35
C TRP A 58 -14.73 6.73 2.40
N MET A 59 -14.02 7.47 1.56
CA MET A 59 -14.64 8.44 0.66
C MET A 59 -15.50 7.77 -0.42
N ALA A 60 -15.03 6.65 -0.99
CA ALA A 60 -15.79 5.87 -1.96
C ALA A 60 -17.08 5.29 -1.37
N GLY A 61 -17.02 4.79 -0.12
CA GLY A 61 -18.20 4.34 0.62
C GLY A 61 -19.21 5.47 0.87
N LEU A 62 -18.72 6.64 1.27
CA LEU A 62 -19.56 7.82 1.52
C LEU A 62 -20.28 8.29 0.25
N LEU A 63 -19.53 8.45 -0.85
CA LEU A 63 -20.09 8.87 -2.15
C LEU A 63 -21.06 7.84 -2.72
N GLY A 64 -20.81 6.55 -2.48
CA GLY A 64 -21.70 5.47 -2.88
C GLY A 64 -22.90 5.25 -1.95
N GLY A 65 -23.09 6.10 -0.93
CA GLY A 65 -24.25 6.03 -0.04
C GLY A 65 -24.23 4.88 0.97
N VAL A 66 -23.08 4.26 1.21
CA VAL A 66 -22.95 3.13 2.14
C VAL A 66 -23.23 3.60 3.57
N ARG A 67 -24.27 3.02 4.21
CA ARG A 67 -24.65 3.36 5.59
C ARG A 67 -24.11 2.42 6.65
N SER A 68 -23.53 1.29 6.26
CA SER A 68 -22.97 0.35 7.22
C SER A 68 -21.72 0.93 7.90
N GLY A 69 -21.76 1.09 9.22
CA GLY A 69 -20.61 1.56 10.02
C GLY A 69 -19.36 0.69 9.84
N GLY A 70 -19.53 -0.61 9.59
CA GLY A 70 -18.42 -1.56 9.47
C GLY A 70 -17.42 -1.24 8.34
N LEU A 71 -17.86 -0.65 7.22
CA LEU A 71 -16.94 -0.24 6.16
C LEU A 71 -16.00 0.87 6.65
N TYR A 72 -16.53 1.84 7.38
CA TYR A 72 -15.76 2.97 7.90
C TYR A 72 -14.79 2.54 9.01
N VAL A 73 -15.18 1.58 9.85
CA VAL A 73 -14.26 0.95 10.81
C VAL A 73 -13.11 0.26 10.07
N ILE A 74 -13.41 -0.54 9.04
CA ILE A 74 -12.39 -1.21 8.21
C ILE A 74 -11.49 -0.17 7.54
N ALA A 75 -12.03 0.95 7.09
CA ALA A 75 -11.27 2.04 6.47
C ALA A 75 -10.28 2.73 7.42
N VAL A 76 -10.44 2.62 8.74
CA VAL A 76 -9.49 3.18 9.71
C VAL A 76 -8.32 2.22 9.98
N LEU A 77 -8.54 0.91 9.85
CA LEU A 77 -7.55 -0.11 10.18
C LEU A 77 -6.21 0.08 9.44
N PRO A 78 -6.16 0.44 8.13
CA PRO A 78 -4.90 0.66 7.43
C PRO A 78 -4.02 1.72 8.11
N SER A 79 -4.60 2.84 8.54
CA SER A 79 -3.85 3.91 9.23
C SER A 79 -3.35 3.47 10.61
N LEU A 80 -4.17 2.74 11.37
CA LEU A 80 -3.78 2.22 12.68
C LEU A 80 -2.69 1.17 12.57
N VAL A 81 -2.78 0.26 11.59
CA VAL A 81 -1.74 -0.75 11.36
C VAL A 81 -0.46 -0.09 10.85
N ALA A 82 -0.55 0.83 9.89
CA ALA A 82 0.59 1.60 9.43
C ALA A 82 1.30 2.29 10.61
N TRP A 83 0.56 2.99 11.46
CA TRP A 83 1.12 3.62 12.65
C TRP A 83 1.75 2.60 13.61
N ALA A 84 1.06 1.50 13.91
CA ALA A 84 1.56 0.45 14.81
C ALA A 84 2.87 -0.18 14.30
N THR A 85 3.02 -0.37 12.98
CA THR A 85 4.25 -0.92 12.38
C THR A 85 5.46 0.01 12.47
N LEU A 86 5.27 1.29 12.80
CA LEU A 86 6.36 2.26 13.00
C LEU A 86 6.80 2.36 14.47
N LEU A 87 5.98 1.93 15.42
CA LEU A 87 6.28 1.97 16.86
C LEU A 87 7.50 1.15 17.30
N PRO A 88 7.82 -0.03 16.71
CA PRO A 88 8.99 -0.81 17.12
C PRO A 88 10.30 -0.04 17.08
N TRP A 89 10.43 0.93 16.16
CA TRP A 89 11.62 1.77 16.06
C TRP A 89 11.85 2.63 17.31
N ILE A 90 10.78 3.19 17.88
CA ILE A 90 10.85 4.05 19.08
C ILE A 90 11.16 3.19 20.32
N ALA A 91 10.70 1.95 20.34
CA ALA A 91 10.95 1.00 21.42
C ALA A 91 12.35 0.34 21.36
N GLY A 92 13.17 0.66 20.35
CA GLY A 92 14.49 0.05 20.14
C GLY A 92 14.42 -1.43 19.74
N TRP A 93 13.29 -1.89 19.21
CA TRP A 93 13.10 -3.26 18.77
C TRP A 93 13.69 -3.49 17.38
N HIS A 94 13.71 -4.75 16.94
CA HIS A 94 14.15 -5.10 15.58
C HIS A 94 13.22 -4.47 14.53
N TRP A 95 13.75 -3.54 13.74
CA TRP A 95 13.02 -2.74 12.76
C TRP A 95 13.95 -2.38 11.58
N PRO A 96 13.47 -2.28 10.32
CA PRO A 96 12.08 -2.39 9.86
C PRO A 96 11.64 -3.77 9.36
N GLY A 97 12.50 -4.80 9.37
CA GLY A 97 12.23 -6.11 8.73
C GLY A 97 10.83 -6.69 9.01
N PRO A 98 10.46 -6.98 10.27
CA PRO A 98 9.14 -7.49 10.62
C PRO A 98 7.98 -6.57 10.20
N SER A 99 8.17 -5.26 10.33
CA SER A 99 7.18 -4.25 9.91
C SER A 99 6.95 -4.28 8.40
N LEU A 100 8.01 -4.42 7.60
CA LEU A 100 7.91 -4.55 6.14
C LEU A 100 7.14 -5.81 5.73
N VAL A 101 7.34 -6.94 6.43
CA VAL A 101 6.57 -8.17 6.17
C VAL A 101 5.08 -7.92 6.40
N VAL A 102 4.71 -7.34 7.55
CA VAL A 102 3.31 -7.03 7.88
C VAL A 102 2.70 -6.08 6.84
N LEU A 103 3.39 -4.97 6.54
CA LEU A 103 2.93 -3.99 5.56
C LEU A 103 2.76 -4.61 4.17
N GLY A 104 3.72 -5.40 3.71
CA GLY A 104 3.68 -6.07 2.41
C GLY A 104 2.50 -7.02 2.27
N LEU A 105 2.26 -7.87 3.29
CA LEU A 105 1.13 -8.81 3.28
C LEU A 105 -0.22 -8.08 3.27
N ILE A 106 -0.37 -7.00 4.05
CA ILE A 106 -1.62 -6.25 4.11
C ILE A 106 -1.85 -5.47 2.80
N LEU A 107 -0.80 -4.91 2.19
CA LEU A 107 -0.89 -4.29 0.87
C LEU A 107 -1.36 -5.29 -0.18
N LEU A 108 -0.83 -6.52 -0.19
CA LEU A 108 -1.29 -7.59 -1.07
C LEU A 108 -2.74 -8.01 -0.83
N ALA A 109 -3.17 -8.03 0.43
CA ALA A 109 -4.54 -8.38 0.81
C ALA A 109 -5.55 -7.23 0.56
N SER A 110 -5.08 -5.98 0.50
CA SER A 110 -5.95 -4.79 0.44
C SER A 110 -6.98 -4.78 -0.71
N PRO A 111 -6.70 -5.31 -1.93
CA PRO A 111 -7.72 -5.37 -2.99
C PRO A 111 -8.96 -6.19 -2.65
N ALA A 112 -8.91 -7.06 -1.63
CA ALA A 112 -10.10 -7.77 -1.16
C ALA A 112 -11.18 -6.81 -0.65
N VAL A 113 -10.77 -5.70 -0.02
CA VAL A 113 -11.70 -4.65 0.42
C VAL A 113 -12.25 -3.90 -0.79
N ASP A 114 -11.43 -3.60 -1.79
CA ASP A 114 -11.86 -2.96 -3.04
C ASP A 114 -12.91 -3.81 -3.78
N VAL A 115 -12.71 -5.13 -3.85
CA VAL A 115 -13.68 -6.08 -4.44
C VAL A 115 -15.00 -6.10 -3.66
N LYS A 116 -14.93 -6.09 -2.33
CA LYS A 116 -16.14 -6.04 -1.49
C LYS A 116 -16.87 -4.70 -1.67
N LEU A 117 -16.14 -3.60 -1.74
CA LEU A 117 -16.67 -2.27 -1.94
C LEU A 117 -17.36 -2.14 -3.32
N ALA A 118 -16.78 -2.73 -4.37
CA ALA A 118 -17.36 -2.74 -5.71
C ALA A 118 -18.73 -3.44 -5.80
N ARG A 119 -19.12 -4.24 -4.80
CA ARG A 119 -20.47 -4.82 -4.70
C ARG A 119 -21.49 -3.86 -4.11
N ALA A 120 -21.03 -2.83 -3.39
CA ALA A 120 -21.88 -1.86 -2.72
C ALA A 120 -21.94 -0.51 -3.45
N VAL A 121 -20.93 -0.18 -4.25
CA VAL A 121 -20.82 1.10 -4.95
C VAL A 121 -20.34 0.91 -6.39
N THR A 122 -20.74 1.82 -7.28
CA THR A 122 -20.25 1.83 -8.67
C THR A 122 -18.85 2.43 -8.73
N LEU A 123 -17.86 1.62 -9.07
CA LEU A 123 -16.48 2.05 -9.31
C LEU A 123 -16.22 2.30 -10.80
N PRO A 124 -15.26 3.17 -11.16
CA PRO A 124 -14.88 3.37 -12.56
C PRO A 124 -14.46 2.06 -13.26
N PRO A 125 -14.69 1.93 -14.57
CA PRO A 125 -14.22 0.78 -15.35
C PRO A 125 -12.72 0.54 -15.16
N ASP A 126 -12.31 -0.73 -15.12
CA ASP A 126 -10.92 -1.16 -14.91
C ASP A 126 -10.23 -0.70 -13.61
N TRP A 127 -10.90 0.03 -12.71
CA TRP A 127 -10.33 0.50 -11.44
C TRP A 127 -9.80 -0.67 -10.60
N LEU A 128 -10.57 -1.74 -10.43
CA LEU A 128 -10.15 -2.92 -9.69
C LEU A 128 -8.91 -3.57 -10.29
N ARG A 129 -8.82 -3.63 -11.63
CA ARG A 129 -7.65 -4.19 -12.30
C ARG A 129 -6.42 -3.35 -12.02
N LEU A 130 -6.53 -2.02 -12.14
CA LEU A 130 -5.43 -1.11 -11.83
C LEU A 130 -5.01 -1.24 -10.36
N ARG A 131 -5.99 -1.27 -9.44
CA ARG A 131 -5.77 -1.43 -8.00
C ARG A 131 -5.04 -2.74 -7.66
N MET A 132 -5.40 -3.85 -8.30
CA MET A 132 -4.70 -5.12 -8.18
C MET A 132 -3.24 -5.01 -8.60
N TRP A 133 -2.94 -4.39 -9.75
CA TRP A 133 -1.56 -4.13 -10.16
C TRP A 133 -0.82 -3.30 -9.12
N MET A 134 -1.38 -2.14 -8.75
CA MET A 134 -0.78 -1.21 -7.79
C MET A 134 -0.43 -1.91 -6.47
N ALA A 135 -1.38 -2.65 -5.90
CA ALA A 135 -1.22 -3.39 -4.65
C ALA A 135 -0.19 -4.52 -4.77
N THR A 136 -0.28 -5.33 -5.83
CA THR A 136 0.63 -6.46 -6.04
C THR A 136 2.07 -5.99 -6.21
N GLY A 137 2.32 -5.01 -7.08
CA GLY A 137 3.67 -4.50 -7.31
C GLY A 137 4.28 -3.89 -6.04
N LEU A 138 3.53 -3.02 -5.36
CA LEU A 138 4.03 -2.39 -4.14
C LEU A 138 4.22 -3.41 -3.00
N GLY A 139 3.26 -4.31 -2.79
CA GLY A 139 3.32 -5.35 -1.77
C GLY A 139 4.50 -6.30 -1.97
N LEU A 140 4.71 -6.78 -3.20
CA LEU A 140 5.84 -7.64 -3.54
C LEU A 140 7.18 -6.92 -3.37
N LEU A 141 7.30 -5.66 -3.79
CA LEU A 141 8.52 -4.88 -3.58
C LEU A 141 8.78 -4.61 -2.09
N THR A 142 7.73 -4.47 -1.28
CA THR A 142 7.85 -4.30 0.18
C THR A 142 8.35 -5.59 0.84
N LEU A 143 7.83 -6.75 0.42
CA LEU A 143 8.32 -8.05 0.90
C LEU A 143 9.74 -8.34 0.42
N ALA A 144 10.07 -7.99 -0.83
CA ALA A 144 11.43 -8.11 -1.34
C ALA A 144 12.40 -7.25 -0.51
N LEU A 145 12.03 -6.01 -0.17
CA LEU A 145 12.82 -5.15 0.70
C LEU A 145 13.04 -5.78 2.08
N ALA A 146 12.01 -6.42 2.65
CA ALA A 146 12.11 -7.13 3.92
C ALA A 146 13.06 -8.34 3.87
N ALA A 147 13.20 -8.97 2.70
CA ALA A 147 14.03 -10.16 2.53
C ALA A 147 15.51 -9.84 2.28
N VAL A 148 15.81 -8.67 1.71
CA VAL A 148 17.18 -8.26 1.36
C VAL A 148 17.83 -7.31 2.37
N GLY A 149 17.04 -6.74 3.29
CA GLY A 149 17.50 -5.84 4.35
C GLY A 149 17.64 -6.52 5.69
#